data_AF-H1V068-F1
#
_entry.id   AF-H1V068-F1
#
_cell.length_a   1.000
_cell.length_b   1.000
_cell.length_c   1.000
_cell.angle_alpha   90.00
_cell.angle_beta   90.00
_cell.angle_gamma   90.00
#
_symmetry.space_group_name_H-M   'P 1'
#
loop_
_entity.id
_entity.type
_entity.pdbx_description
1 polymer ?
#
loop_
_entity_poly.entity_id
_entity_poly.type
_entity_poly.pdbx_seq_one_letter_code
_entity_poly.pdbx_strand_id
1 'polypeptide(L)'
;LPAKYIFVRMLRGSRHLTENTIKHWGIWLGCTFSITVIAYIIASSIPVFDGLVSLVGALFGTLLSFQPMGCMWLYDHWTEGKFEKRPRWIAMVCFSVFVVVSGTFLMIAGAYGSIVGILDSYKVSGGSAAFSCADNSNSV
;
A
#
# COMPACT_ATOMS: atom_id res chain seq x y z
N LEU A 1 10.63 3.60 7.16
CA LEU A 1 9.38 4.03 7.83
C LEU A 1 8.98 3.15 9.01
N PRO A 2 8.78 1.82 8.86
CA PRO A 2 8.31 0.98 9.97
C PRO A 2 9.30 0.91 11.14
N ALA A 3 10.61 0.86 10.87
CA ALA A 3 11.64 0.81 11.91
C ALA A 3 11.60 2.04 12.81
N LYS A 4 11.50 3.23 12.20
CA LYS A 4 11.37 4.49 12.91
C LYS A 4 10.07 4.57 13.71
N TYR A 5 8.95 4.08 13.16
CA TYR A 5 7.68 4.09 13.87
C TYR A 5 7.73 3.22 15.13
N ILE A 6 8.25 1.99 15.01
CA ILE A 6 8.43 1.05 16.12
C ILE A 6 9.40 1.64 17.16
N PHE A 7 10.53 2.19 16.70
CA PHE A 7 11.52 2.86 17.54
C PHE A 7 10.92 4.02 18.35
N VAL A 8 10.20 4.93 17.70
CA VAL A 8 9.57 6.09 18.35
C VAL A 8 8.47 5.64 19.32
N ARG A 9 7.74 4.56 19.01
CA ARG A 9 6.70 4.02 19.89
C ARG A 9 7.30 3.38 21.15
N MET A 10 8.39 2.63 21.02
CA MET A 10 9.03 1.93 22.15
C MET A 10 9.84 2.87 23.06
N LEU A 11 10.49 3.90 22.53
CA LEU A 11 11.26 4.87 23.33
C LEU A 11 10.46 6.12 23.70
N ARG A 12 9.14 6.15 23.45
CA ARG A 12 8.30 7.31 23.74
C ARG A 12 8.35 7.64 25.24
N GLY A 13 8.77 8.85 25.57
CA GLY A 13 8.87 9.34 26.97
C GLY A 13 10.19 9.04 27.68
N SER A 14 11.19 8.46 26.99
CA SER A 14 12.51 8.18 27.58
C SER A 14 13.58 9.17 27.11
N ARG A 15 14.51 9.56 27.99
CA ARG A 15 15.68 10.42 27.66
C ARG A 15 16.58 9.80 26.57
N HIS A 16 16.54 8.47 26.47
CA HIS A 16 17.24 7.68 25.46
C HIS A 16 16.72 7.89 24.03
N LEU A 17 15.61 8.62 23.82
CA LEU A 17 15.11 8.91 22.47
C LEU A 17 15.95 9.99 21.76
N THR A 18 16.50 10.94 22.52
CA THR A 18 17.23 12.10 21.98
C THR A 18 18.72 12.07 22.36
N GLU A 19 19.08 11.41 23.46
CA GLU A 19 20.48 11.22 23.85
C GLU A 19 21.12 9.99 23.19
N ASN A 20 22.40 10.11 22.85
CA ASN A 20 23.24 9.08 22.23
C ASN A 20 23.67 7.98 23.22
N THR A 21 22.70 7.31 23.84
CA THR A 21 22.97 6.22 24.79
C THR A 21 23.16 4.87 24.08
N ILE A 22 23.90 3.94 24.69
CA ILE A 22 24.06 2.56 24.18
C ILE A 22 22.69 1.87 23.97
N LYS A 23 21.71 2.14 24.84
CA LYS A 23 20.33 1.64 24.69
C LYS A 23 19.62 2.20 23.45
N HIS A 24 19.88 3.45 23.07
CA HIS A 24 19.35 4.06 21.84
C HIS A 24 19.83 3.30 20.61
N TRP A 25 21.15 3.10 20.52
CA TRP A 25 21.78 2.38 19.41
C TRP A 25 21.34 0.92 19.34
N GLY A 26 21.27 0.23 20.48
CA GLY A 26 20.81 -1.16 20.53
C GLY A 26 19.38 -1.34 20.01
N ILE A 27 18.45 -0.46 20.42
CA ILE A 27 17.05 -0.56 19.99
C ILE A 27 16.89 -0.11 18.54
N TRP A 28 17.62 0.93 18.11
CA TRP A 28 17.63 1.37 16.71
C TRP A 28 18.12 0.25 15.79
N LEU A 29 19.32 -0.30 16.06
CA LEU A 29 19.92 -1.36 15.26
C LEU A 29 19.07 -2.63 15.29
N GLY A 30 18.51 -2.99 16.45
CA GLY A 30 17.59 -4.11 16.59
C GLY A 30 16.34 -3.95 15.71
N CYS A 31 15.66 -2.79 15.78
CA CYS A 31 14.49 -2.50 14.96
C CYS A 31 14.81 -2.55 13.47
N THR A 32 15.92 -1.93 13.05
CA THR A 32 16.32 -1.95 11.64
C THR A 32 16.67 -3.35 11.18
N PHE A 33 17.44 -4.11 11.97
CA PHE A 33 17.85 -5.46 11.63
C PHE A 33 16.65 -6.40 11.52
N SER A 34 15.72 -6.38 12.48
CA SER A 34 14.51 -7.20 12.42
C SER A 34 13.69 -6.93 11.16
N ILE A 35 13.54 -5.66 10.76
CA ILE A 35 12.81 -5.31 9.54
C ILE A 35 13.57 -5.74 8.29
N THR A 36 14.89 -5.60 8.28
CA THR A 36 15.73 -6.08 7.17
C THR A 36 15.61 -7.59 7.01
N VAL A 37 15.62 -8.36 8.10
CA VAL A 37 15.44 -9.83 8.07
C VAL A 37 14.06 -10.20 7.53
N ILE A 38 12.99 -9.55 8.00
CA ILE A 38 11.63 -9.80 7.50
C ILE A 38 11.53 -9.47 6.01
N ALA A 39 12.11 -8.34 5.57
CA ALA A 39 12.12 -7.95 4.17
C ALA A 39 12.89 -8.97 3.30
N TYR A 40 14.02 -9.47 3.78
CA TYR A 40 14.80 -10.51 3.10
C TYR A 40 14.03 -11.82 2.95
N ILE A 41 13.33 -12.25 4.01
CA ILE A 41 12.48 -13.46 3.94
C ILE A 41 11.39 -13.29 2.88
N ILE A 42 10.69 -12.15 2.86
CA ILE A 42 9.64 -11.89 1.86
C ILE A 42 10.22 -11.86 0.44
N ALA A 43 11.35 -11.17 0.24
CA ALA A 43 12.00 -11.06 -1.07
C ALA A 43 12.49 -12.40 -1.61
N SER A 44 13.04 -13.27 -0.76
CA SER A 44 13.51 -14.61 -1.13
C SER A 44 12.39 -15.63 -1.32
N SER A 45 11.24 -15.41 -0.69
CA SER A 45 10.08 -16.32 -0.78
C SER A 45 9.24 -16.11 -2.05
N ILE A 46 9.29 -14.92 -2.66
CA ILE A 46 8.35 -14.52 -3.71
C ILE A 46 9.12 -14.31 -5.01
N PRO A 47 8.99 -15.22 -6.00
CA PRO A 47 9.77 -15.17 -7.23
C PRO A 47 9.41 -13.99 -8.15
N VAL A 48 8.25 -13.35 -7.96
CA VAL A 48 7.75 -12.23 -8.77
C VAL A 48 7.40 -11.04 -7.87
N PHE A 49 8.39 -10.23 -7.53
CA PHE A 49 8.21 -9.09 -6.62
C PHE A 49 7.33 -7.98 -7.22
N ASP A 50 7.51 -7.69 -8.51
CA ASP A 50 6.77 -6.65 -9.23
C ASP A 50 5.25 -6.88 -9.21
N GLY A 51 4.82 -8.12 -9.47
CA GLY A 51 3.40 -8.49 -9.44
C GLY A 51 2.77 -8.29 -8.06
N LEU A 52 3.50 -8.59 -6.99
CA LEU A 52 3.01 -8.36 -5.61
C LEU A 52 2.91 -6.87 -5.30
N VAL A 53 3.94 -6.09 -5.63
CA VAL A 53 3.94 -4.63 -5.41
C VAL A 53 2.80 -3.98 -6.19
N SER A 54 2.60 -4.41 -7.44
CA SER A 54 1.50 -3.98 -8.30
C SER A 54 0.14 -4.32 -7.69
N LEU A 55 -0.05 -5.54 -7.16
CA LEU A 55 -1.29 -5.96 -6.50
C LEU A 55 -1.57 -5.13 -5.24
N VAL A 56 -0.57 -4.93 -4.39
CA VAL A 56 -0.68 -4.13 -3.16
C VAL A 56 -0.99 -2.67 -3.51
N GLY A 57 -0.34 -2.12 -4.53
CA GLY A 57 -0.60 -0.77 -5.04
C GLY A 57 -2.01 -0.62 -5.61
N ALA A 58 -2.48 -1.59 -6.40
CA ALA A 58 -3.83 -1.59 -6.96
C ALA A 58 -4.90 -1.65 -5.87
N LEU A 59 -4.71 -2.47 -4.83
CA LEU A 59 -5.67 -2.63 -3.74
C LEU A 59 -5.67 -1.43 -2.79
N PHE A 60 -4.52 -1.10 -2.20
CA PHE A 60 -4.45 -0.06 -1.16
C PHE A 60 -4.33 1.34 -1.75
N GLY A 61 -3.66 1.50 -2.88
CA GLY A 61 -3.48 2.81 -3.52
C GLY A 61 -4.80 3.39 -3.99
N THR A 62 -5.62 2.58 -4.66
CA THR A 62 -6.96 3.01 -5.08
C THR A 62 -7.86 3.24 -3.87
N LEU A 63 -7.98 2.25 -2.98
CA LEU A 63 -8.86 2.29 -1.79
C LEU A 63 -8.56 3.44 -0.83
N LEU A 64 -7.32 3.89 -0.71
CA LEU A 64 -6.97 5.04 0.15
C LEU A 64 -7.12 6.38 -0.57
N SER A 65 -6.98 6.41 -1.89
CA SER A 65 -6.97 7.66 -2.66
C SER A 65 -8.35 8.01 -3.22
N PHE A 66 -9.01 7.10 -3.94
CA PHE A 66 -10.21 7.43 -4.71
C PHE A 66 -11.50 7.29 -3.89
N GLN A 67 -11.68 6.14 -3.24
CA GLN A 67 -12.91 5.78 -2.53
C GLN A 67 -13.21 6.72 -1.35
N PRO A 68 -12.25 7.06 -0.46
CA PRO A 68 -12.55 7.88 0.71
C PRO A 68 -12.81 9.33 0.31
N MET A 69 -12.08 9.85 -0.68
CA MET A 69 -12.28 11.23 -1.17
C MET A 69 -13.68 11.41 -1.77
N GLY A 70 -14.15 10.46 -2.59
CA GLY A 70 -15.50 10.51 -3.17
C GLY A 70 -16.61 10.34 -2.12
N CYS A 71 -16.43 9.41 -1.17
CA CYS A 71 -17.39 9.18 -0.09
C CYS A 71 -17.45 10.36 0.90
N MET A 72 -16.31 10.99 1.21
CA MET A 72 -16.24 12.12 2.13
C MET A 72 -16.97 13.34 1.58
N TRP A 73 -16.76 13.67 0.30
CA TRP A 73 -17.48 14.77 -0.34
C TRP A 73 -19.00 14.54 -0.34
N LEU A 74 -19.43 13.31 -0.66
CA LEU A 74 -20.84 12.93 -0.63
C LEU A 74 -21.44 13.04 0.78
N TYR A 75 -20.70 12.67 1.82
CA TYR A 75 -21.15 12.79 3.21
C TYR A 75 -21.32 14.25 3.64
N ASP A 76 -20.32 15.10 3.40
CA ASP A 76 -20.32 16.50 3.83
C ASP A 76 -21.41 17.34 3.11
N HIS A 77 -21.62 17.10 1.80
CA HIS A 77 -22.57 17.88 0.98
C HIS A 77 -23.95 17.21 0.85
N TRP A 78 -24.21 16.11 1.56
CA TRP A 78 -25.48 15.39 1.49
C TRP A 78 -26.67 16.23 1.99
N THR A 79 -26.44 17.05 3.02
CA THR A 79 -27.49 17.84 3.68
C THR A 79 -27.90 19.05 2.85
N GLU A 80 -26.96 19.67 2.12
CA GLU A 80 -27.23 20.82 1.25
C GLU A 80 -28.15 20.47 0.06
N GLY A 81 -28.01 19.24 -0.48
CA GLY A 81 -28.86 18.74 -1.56
C GLY A 81 -30.33 18.49 -1.18
N LYS A 82 -30.65 18.47 0.12
CA LYS A 82 -32.05 18.35 0.59
C LYS A 82 -32.81 19.67 0.52
N PHE A 83 -32.11 20.81 0.56
CA PHE A 83 -32.73 22.14 0.62
C PHE A 83 -32.79 22.83 -0.75
N GLU A 84 -31.75 22.71 -1.59
CA GLU A 84 -31.75 23.24 -2.96
C GLU A 84 -30.95 22.34 -3.92
N LYS A 85 -31.64 21.68 -4.87
CA LYS A 85 -31.00 20.89 -5.93
C LYS A 85 -30.47 21.81 -7.03
N ARG A 86 -29.41 22.56 -6.74
CA ARG A 86 -28.74 23.38 -7.76
C ARG A 86 -28.10 22.47 -8.82
N PRO A 87 -28.09 22.87 -10.11
CA PRO A 87 -27.47 22.07 -11.17
C PRO A 87 -25.98 21.79 -10.93
N ARG A 88 -25.28 22.72 -10.26
CA ARG A 88 -23.90 22.54 -9.80
C ARG A 88 -23.75 21.42 -8.76
N TRP A 89 -24.70 21.27 -7.84
CA TRP A 89 -24.70 20.21 -6.83
C TRP A 89 -24.88 18.84 -7.49
N ILE A 90 -25.83 18.73 -8.42
CA ILE A 90 -26.06 17.51 -9.21
C ILE A 90 -24.80 17.12 -9.99
N ALA A 91 -24.12 18.09 -10.63
CA ALA A 91 -22.87 17.84 -11.34
C ALA A 91 -21.75 17.31 -10.42
N MET A 92 -21.58 17.89 -9.22
CA MET A 92 -20.56 17.40 -8.27
C MET A 92 -20.92 16.05 -7.64
N VAL A 93 -22.20 15.74 -7.45
CA VAL A 93 -22.64 14.38 -7.04
C VAL A 93 -22.32 13.37 -8.12
N CYS A 94 -22.65 13.65 -9.38
CA CYS A 94 -22.29 12.79 -10.51
C CYS A 94 -20.77 12.57 -10.58
N PHE A 95 -19.98 13.63 -10.40
CA PHE A 95 -18.52 13.52 -10.38
C PHE A 95 -18.00 12.67 -9.22
N SER A 96 -18.52 12.86 -8.01
CA SER A 96 -18.10 12.10 -6.84
C SER A 96 -18.46 10.62 -6.94
N VAL A 97 -19.64 10.30 -7.47
CA VAL A 97 -20.02 8.92 -7.79
C VAL A 97 -19.12 8.35 -8.88
N PHE A 98 -18.81 9.12 -9.92
CA PHE A 98 -17.86 8.71 -10.96
C PHE A 98 -16.47 8.39 -10.39
N VAL A 99 -15.96 9.20 -9.44
CA VAL A 99 -14.67 8.95 -8.76
C VAL A 99 -14.70 7.64 -7.96
N VAL A 100 -15.80 7.34 -7.25
CA VAL A 100 -15.94 6.08 -6.50
C VAL A 100 -16.04 4.87 -7.44
N VAL A 101 -16.83 4.98 -8.52
CA VAL A 101 -17.01 3.88 -9.50
C VAL A 101 -15.73 3.64 -10.30
N SER A 102 -15.07 4.69 -10.77
CA SER A 102 -13.78 4.56 -11.46
C SER A 102 -12.70 4.03 -10.53
N GLY A 103 -12.64 4.48 -9.27
CA GLY A 103 -11.71 3.97 -8.27
C GLY A 103 -11.92 2.47 -7.97
N THR A 104 -13.17 2.03 -7.85
CA THR A 104 -13.49 0.59 -7.65
C THR A 104 -13.19 -0.24 -8.89
N PHE A 105 -13.46 0.29 -10.09
CA PHE A 105 -13.08 -0.36 -11.33
C PHE A 105 -11.56 -0.52 -11.45
N LEU A 106 -10.79 0.54 -11.21
CA LEU A 106 -9.32 0.52 -11.23
C LEU A 106 -8.75 -0.46 -10.20
N MET A 107 -9.37 -0.56 -9.02
CA MET A 107 -9.00 -1.54 -7.99
C MET A 107 -9.14 -2.98 -8.51
N ILE A 108 -10.30 -3.32 -9.08
CA ILE A 108 -10.60 -4.67 -9.56
C ILE A 108 -9.76 -5.00 -10.79
N ALA A 109 -9.72 -4.10 -11.78
CA ALA A 109 -8.96 -4.30 -13.01
C ALA A 109 -7.46 -4.38 -12.74
N GLY A 110 -6.94 -3.51 -11.86
CA GLY A 110 -5.55 -3.53 -11.43
C GLY A 110 -5.20 -4.81 -10.69
N ALA A 111 -6.00 -5.21 -9.70
CA ALA A 111 -5.77 -6.46 -8.96
C ALA A 111 -5.83 -7.69 -9.89
N TYR A 112 -6.80 -7.73 -10.81
CA TYR A 112 -6.91 -8.79 -11.80
C TYR A 112 -5.68 -8.86 -12.71
N GLY A 113 -5.24 -7.72 -13.24
CA GLY A 113 -4.04 -7.62 -14.07
C GLY A 113 -2.78 -8.12 -13.36
N SER A 114 -2.58 -7.71 -12.10
CA SER A 114 -1.45 -8.18 -11.29
C SER A 114 -1.53 -9.69 -11.03
N ILE A 115 -2.71 -10.24 -10.71
CA ILE A 115 -2.89 -11.69 -10.49
C ILE A 115 -2.60 -12.49 -11.76
N VAL A 116 -3.11 -12.05 -12.91
CA VAL A 116 -2.87 -12.73 -14.18
C VAL A 116 -1.39 -12.66 -14.56
N GLY A 117 -0.73 -11.51 -14.36
CA GLY A 117 0.71 -11.38 -14.58
C GLY A 117 1.54 -12.31 -13.71
N ILE A 118 1.15 -12.47 -12.44
CA ILE A 118 1.77 -13.47 -11.54
C ILE A 118 1.54 -14.88 -12.09
N LEU A 119 0.32 -15.24 -12.46
CA LEU A 119 0.00 -16.57 -12.99
C LEU A 119 0.78 -16.91 -14.27
N ASP A 120 0.93 -15.94 -15.18
CA ASP A 120 1.66 -16.13 -16.42
C ASP A 120 3.16 -16.32 -16.18
N SER A 121 3.73 -15.50 -15.29
CA SER A 121 5.13 -15.64 -14.84
C SER A 121 5.37 -17.03 -14.23
N TYR A 122 4.45 -17.53 -13.41
CA TYR A 122 4.58 -18.88 -12.83
C TYR A 122 4.52 -20.01 -13.86
N LYS A 123 3.74 -19.85 -14.94
CA LYS A 123 3.62 -20.84 -16.02
C LYS A 123 4.85 -20.87 -16.92
N VAL A 124 5.40 -19.71 -17.28
CA VAL A 124 6.58 -19.58 -18.15
C VAL A 124 7.85 -20.02 -17.42
N SER A 125 7.99 -19.68 -16.14
CA SER A 125 9.20 -19.97 -15.37
C SER A 125 9.29 -21.40 -14.81
N GLY A 126 8.36 -22.30 -15.15
CA GLY A 126 8.39 -23.70 -14.68
C GLY A 126 8.43 -23.84 -13.15
N GLY A 127 7.72 -22.94 -12.45
CA GLY A 127 7.75 -22.88 -10.99
C GLY A 127 9.12 -22.46 -10.46
N SER A 128 9.42 -21.15 -10.51
CA SER A 128 10.57 -20.62 -9.77
C SER A 128 10.35 -20.92 -8.27
N ALA A 129 11.07 -21.92 -7.77
CA ALA A 129 10.93 -22.38 -6.40
C ALA A 129 11.24 -21.22 -5.44
N ALA A 130 10.48 -21.11 -4.34
CA ALA A 130 10.88 -20.23 -3.24
C ALA A 130 12.32 -20.58 -2.84
N PHE A 131 13.18 -19.56 -2.66
CA PHE A 131 14.64 -19.71 -2.51
C PHE A 131 15.43 -20.17 -3.75
N SER A 132 14.92 -19.92 -4.96
CA SER A 132 15.75 -20.02 -6.16
C SER A 132 16.81 -18.91 -6.17
N CYS A 133 18.06 -19.22 -6.54
CA CYS A 133 19.12 -18.24 -6.78
C CYS A 133 18.89 -17.41 -8.06
N ALA A 134 17.68 -17.44 -8.62
CA ALA A 134 17.32 -16.70 -9.82
C ALA A 134 17.16 -15.20 -9.50
N ASP A 135 17.64 -14.37 -10.41
CA ASP A 135 17.51 -12.91 -10.34
C ASP A 135 16.06 -12.48 -10.60
N ASN A 136 15.49 -11.72 -9.66
CA ASN A 136 14.13 -11.20 -9.68
C ASN A 136 14.09 -9.66 -9.75
N SER A 137 15.22 -9.03 -10.05
CA SER A 137 15.38 -7.57 -10.02
C SER A 137 14.86 -6.84 -11.27
N ASN A 138 14.53 -7.55 -12.36
CA ASN A 138 14.09 -6.99 -13.65
C ASN A 138 15.01 -5.86 -14.19
N SER A 139 16.25 -5.78 -13.73
CA SER A 139 17.27 -4.89 -14.31
C SER A 139 17.87 -5.53 -15.56
N VAL A 140 17.77 -4.81 -16.68
CA VAL A 140 18.49 -5.11 -17.93
C VAL A 140 19.94 -4.65 -17.87
#